data_AF-A0AAV9SUG9-F1
#
_entry.id   AF-A0AAV9SUG9-F1
#
_cell.length_a   1.000
_cell.length_b   1.000
_cell.length_c   1.000
_cell.angle_alpha   90.00
_cell.angle_beta   90.00
_cell.angle_gamma   90.00
#
_symmetry.space_group_name_H-M   'P 1'
#
loop_
_entity.id
_entity.type
_entity.pdbx_description
1 polymer ?
#
loop_
_entity_poly.entity_id
_entity_poly.type
_entity_poly.pdbx_seq_one_letter_code
_entity_poly.pdbx_strand_id
1 'polypeptide(L)'
;MILGASAAISFLTGIHIMASTFLLPVGVVLYTIVGGIKATFLTDYIHTFIILILCCWLTLKVLVSENVGSIGGLYDLVVAAEEQHVVDGNYEGSLLTMTSQQGIFFAIILVVSNVGAVVMDTGYFLKAFAASPHAVVPGYVIGGISYFE
;
A
#
# COMPACT_ATOMS: atom_id res chain seq x y z
N MET A 1 9.90 -1.80 1.08
CA MET A 1 9.27 -0.97 2.13
C MET A 1 9.51 -1.52 3.54
N ILE A 2 10.76 -1.62 4.00
CA ILE A 2 11.04 -2.12 5.37
C ILE A 2 10.92 -0.99 6.40
N LEU A 3 11.29 0.23 6.04
CA LEU A 3 11.29 1.37 6.97
C LEU A 3 9.91 1.69 7.53
N GLY A 4 8.86 1.66 6.71
CA GLY A 4 7.48 1.91 7.17
C GLY A 4 7.00 0.84 8.16
N ALA A 5 7.25 -0.44 7.87
CA ALA A 5 6.93 -1.53 8.79
C ALA A 5 7.74 -1.43 10.10
N SER A 6 9.04 -1.11 10.01
CA SER A 6 9.89 -0.87 11.19
C SER A 6 9.40 0.29 12.05
N ALA A 7 8.91 1.38 11.43
CA ALA A 7 8.37 2.52 12.15
C ALA A 7 7.08 2.15 12.91
N ALA A 8 6.17 1.42 12.27
CA ALA A 8 4.95 0.93 12.92
C ALA A 8 5.27 -0.01 14.10
N ILE A 9 6.21 -0.93 13.94
CA ILE A 9 6.65 -1.83 15.01
C ILE A 9 7.31 -1.05 16.15
N SER A 10 8.17 -0.09 15.83
CA SER A 10 8.83 0.77 16.82
C SER A 10 7.80 1.55 17.64
N PHE A 11 6.78 2.10 16.98
CA PHE A 11 5.68 2.80 17.64
C PHE A 11 4.85 1.90 18.56
N LEU A 12 4.54 0.67 18.14
CA LEU A 12 3.71 -0.27 18.91
C LEU A 12 4.45 -0.96 20.07
N THR A 13 5.74 -1.23 19.91
CA THR A 13 6.51 -2.09 20.83
C THR A 13 7.61 -1.34 21.60
N GLY A 14 7.96 -0.12 21.18
CA GLY A 14 9.09 0.63 21.71
C GLY A 14 10.48 0.13 21.25
N ILE A 15 10.55 -0.88 20.37
CA ILE A 15 11.82 -1.37 19.83
C ILE A 15 12.48 -0.29 18.96
N HIS A 16 13.80 -0.18 19.02
CA HIS A 16 14.55 0.78 18.19
C HIS A 16 14.37 0.49 16.69
N ILE A 17 14.07 1.52 15.89
CA ILE A 17 13.73 1.38 14.47
C ILE A 17 14.79 0.64 13.64
N MET A 18 16.08 0.84 13.95
CA MET A 18 17.17 0.13 13.27
C MET A 18 17.15 -1.36 13.58
N ALA A 19 16.88 -1.74 14.84
CA ALA A 19 16.80 -3.15 15.23
C ALA A 19 15.63 -3.85 14.53
N SER A 20 14.45 -3.20 14.49
CA SER A 20 13.29 -3.70 13.74
C SER A 20 13.61 -3.89 12.24
N THR A 21 14.38 -2.97 11.65
CA THR A 21 14.77 -3.03 10.24
C THR A 21 15.65 -4.24 9.92
N PHE A 22 16.56 -4.62 10.83
CA PHE A 22 17.40 -5.80 10.65
C PHE A 22 16.70 -7.12 11.00
N LEU A 23 15.76 -7.10 11.95
CA LEU A 23 15.05 -8.31 12.40
C LEU A 23 13.95 -8.74 11.43
N LEU A 24 13.26 -7.79 10.78
CA LEU A 24 12.15 -8.08 9.87
C LEU A 24 12.52 -9.07 8.74
N PRO A 25 13.66 -8.90 8.02
CA PRO A 25 14.03 -9.82 6.94
C PRO A 25 14.45 -11.21 7.42
N VAL A 26 14.79 -11.41 8.69
CA VAL A 26 15.30 -12.70 9.19
C VAL A 26 14.28 -13.81 9.01
N GLY A 27 13.01 -13.54 9.33
CA GLY A 27 11.92 -14.50 9.11
C GLY A 27 11.77 -14.89 7.64
N VAL A 28 11.90 -13.89 6.75
CA VAL A 28 11.84 -14.09 5.29
C VAL A 28 12.99 -14.96 4.78
N VAL A 29 14.20 -14.69 5.24
CA VAL A 29 15.39 -15.46 4.88
C VAL A 29 15.23 -16.93 5.29
N LEU A 30 14.73 -17.20 6.49
CA LEU A 30 14.58 -18.58 6.98
C LEU A 30 13.65 -19.43 6.11
N TYR A 31 12.43 -18.96 5.81
CA TYR A 31 11.52 -19.75 4.98
C TYR A 31 11.96 -19.80 3.51
N THR A 32 12.67 -18.78 3.03
CA THR A 32 13.21 -18.75 1.67
C THR A 32 14.33 -19.78 1.49
N ILE A 33 15.23 -19.92 2.46
CA ILE A 33 16.30 -20.93 2.43
C ILE A 33 15.73 -22.34 2.43
N VAL A 34 14.70 -22.61 3.24
CA VAL A 34 14.14 -23.95 3.40
C VAL A 34 13.24 -24.37 2.23
N GLY A 35 12.39 -23.47 1.75
CA GLY A 35 11.33 -23.81 0.80
C GLY A 35 11.50 -23.25 -0.62
N GLY A 36 12.54 -22.43 -0.84
CA GLY A 36 12.80 -21.79 -2.14
C GLY A 36 11.62 -20.96 -2.65
N ILE A 37 11.55 -20.78 -3.97
CA ILE A 37 10.56 -19.90 -4.61
C ILE A 37 9.10 -20.34 -4.38
N LYS A 38 8.86 -21.65 -4.19
CA LYS A 38 7.50 -22.17 -3.93
C LYS A 38 6.98 -21.74 -2.56
N ALA A 39 7.83 -21.78 -1.53
CA ALA A 39 7.46 -21.27 -0.22
C ALA A 39 7.20 -19.77 -0.28
N THR A 40 8.03 -19.00 -1.00
CA THR A 40 7.82 -17.57 -1.19
C THR A 40 6.46 -17.27 -1.85
N PHE A 41 6.07 -18.00 -2.90
CA PHE A 41 4.75 -17.82 -3.52
C PHE A 41 3.59 -18.12 -2.56
N LEU A 42 3.69 -19.21 -1.80
CA LEU A 42 2.63 -19.58 -0.86
C LEU A 42 2.53 -18.55 0.28
N THR A 43 3.66 -18.11 0.83
CA THR A 43 3.68 -17.08 1.87
C THR A 43 3.14 -15.76 1.35
N ASP A 44 3.49 -15.35 0.13
CA ASP A 44 2.99 -14.12 -0.49
C ASP A 44 1.47 -14.16 -0.65
N TYR A 45 0.92 -15.31 -1.07
CA TYR A 45 -0.52 -15.49 -1.24
C TYR A 45 -1.27 -15.41 0.10
N ILE A 46 -0.82 -16.15 1.11
CA ILE A 46 -1.43 -16.13 2.46
C ILE A 46 -1.32 -14.75 3.08
N HIS A 47 -0.16 -14.11 2.97
CA HIS A 47 0.08 -12.77 3.51
C HIS A 47 -0.85 -11.74 2.88
N THR A 48 -0.96 -11.72 1.55
CA THR A 48 -1.85 -10.80 0.82
C THR A 48 -3.31 -11.04 1.19
N PHE A 49 -3.74 -12.29 1.32
CA PHE A 49 -5.10 -12.64 1.71
C PHE A 49 -5.45 -12.10 3.11
N ILE A 50 -4.55 -12.27 4.08
CA ILE A 50 -4.74 -11.75 5.44
C ILE A 50 -4.79 -10.22 5.44
N ILE A 51 -3.89 -9.55 4.70
CA ILE A 51 -3.88 -8.10 4.58
C ILE A 51 -5.20 -7.59 3.99
N LEU A 52 -5.72 -8.23 2.94
CA LEU A 52 -6.97 -7.84 2.32
C LEU A 52 -8.13 -7.88 3.32
N ILE A 53 -8.25 -8.97 4.10
CA ILE A 53 -9.27 -9.09 5.15
C ILE A 53 -9.12 -7.98 6.19
N LEU A 54 -7.90 -7.69 6.63
CA LEU A 54 -7.63 -6.62 7.61
C LEU A 54 -7.97 -5.24 7.04
N CYS A 55 -7.66 -4.96 5.77
CA CYS A 55 -8.02 -3.72 5.11
C CYS A 55 -9.54 -3.56 5.04
N CYS A 56 -10.28 -4.56 4.56
CA CYS A 56 -11.73 -4.52 4.54
C CYS A 56 -12.32 -4.31 5.94
N TRP A 57 -11.80 -5.02 6.95
CA TRP A 57 -12.25 -4.89 8.33
C TRP A 57 -11.96 -3.50 8.91
N LEU A 58 -10.76 -2.96 8.72
CA LEU A 58 -10.38 -1.62 9.18
C LEU A 58 -11.22 -0.53 8.52
N THR A 59 -11.42 -0.61 7.20
CA THR A 59 -12.26 0.34 6.46
C THR A 59 -13.69 0.33 7.00
N LEU A 60 -14.30 -0.85 7.16
CA LEU A 60 -15.65 -0.97 7.72
C LEU A 60 -15.70 -0.47 9.17
N LYS A 61 -14.69 -0.78 9.99
CA LYS A 61 -14.61 -0.33 11.38
C LYS A 61 -14.54 1.19 11.47
N VAL A 62 -13.81 1.85 10.57
CA VAL A 62 -13.75 3.32 10.50
C VAL A 62 -15.11 3.88 10.08
N LEU A 63 -15.71 3.35 9.02
CA LEU A 63 -16.99 3.85 8.49
C LEU A 63 -18.17 3.68 9.46
N VAL A 64 -18.18 2.60 10.24
CA VAL A 64 -19.26 2.31 11.22
C VAL A 64 -18.97 2.94 12.60
N SER A 65 -17.80 3.54 12.80
CA SER A 65 -17.48 4.19 14.08
C SER A 65 -18.42 5.36 14.38
N GLU A 66 -18.81 5.55 15.64
CA GLU A 66 -19.74 6.62 16.05
C GLU A 66 -19.26 8.03 15.64
N ASN A 67 -17.95 8.21 15.50
CA ASN A 67 -17.36 9.48 15.09
C ASN A 67 -17.54 9.78 13.61
N VAL A 68 -17.62 8.77 12.74
CA VAL A 68 -17.69 8.93 11.27
C VAL A 68 -19.09 8.59 10.75
N GLY A 69 -19.68 7.49 11.22
CA GLY A 69 -21.05 7.06 10.97
C GLY A 69 -21.36 6.58 9.54
N SER A 70 -20.74 7.16 8.51
CA SER A 70 -20.89 6.77 7.11
C SER A 70 -19.82 7.44 6.22
N ILE A 71 -19.77 7.09 4.94
CA ILE A 71 -18.94 7.79 3.95
C ILE A 71 -19.35 9.28 3.85
N GLY A 72 -20.65 9.59 3.93
CA GLY A 72 -21.13 10.97 3.95
C GLY A 72 -20.66 11.73 5.19
N GLY A 73 -20.73 11.09 6.36
CA GLY A 73 -20.21 11.68 7.59
C GLY A 73 -18.70 11.91 7.54
N LEU A 74 -17.92 11.03 6.90
CA LEU A 74 -16.50 11.26 6.65
C LEU A 74 -16.27 12.50 5.77
N TYR A 75 -17.06 12.67 4.70
CA TYR A 75 -17.00 13.84 3.84
C TYR A 75 -17.31 15.12 4.60
N ASP A 76 -18.40 15.13 5.39
CA ASP A 76 -18.81 16.29 6.19
C ASP A 76 -17.72 16.70 7.21
N LEU A 77 -17.04 15.72 7.82
CA LEU A 77 -15.91 15.96 8.71
C LEU A 77 -14.71 16.59 8.00
N VAL A 78 -14.41 16.15 6.77
CA VAL A 78 -13.31 16.72 5.97
C VAL A 78 -13.62 18.16 5.57
N VAL A 79 -14.86 18.44 5.14
CA VAL A 79 -15.31 19.80 4.82
C VAL A 79 -15.26 20.70 6.06
N ALA A 80 -15.70 20.21 7.22
CA ALA A 80 -15.62 20.97 8.47
C ALA A 80 -14.17 21.24 8.92
N ALA A 81 -13.22 20.35 8.61
CA ALA A 81 -11.80 20.52 8.95
C ALA A 81 -11.06 21.49 8.01
N GLU A 82 -11.61 21.75 6.83
CA GLU A 82 -11.02 22.56 5.77
C GLU A 82 -10.75 24.01 6.21
N GLU A 83 -11.63 24.60 7.01
CA GLU A 83 -11.45 25.96 7.55
C GLU A 83 -10.17 26.10 8.39
N GLN A 84 -9.69 25.00 8.99
CA GLN A 84 -8.53 24.98 9.88
C GLN A 84 -7.27 24.41 9.21
N HIS A 85 -7.41 23.76 8.06
CA HIS A 85 -6.33 23.00 7.40
C HIS A 85 -6.25 23.37 5.91
N VAL A 86 -5.96 24.63 5.65
CA VAL A 86 -5.77 25.16 4.29
C VAL A 86 -4.46 24.63 3.69
N VAL A 87 -4.52 24.14 2.45
CA VAL A 87 -3.36 23.62 1.72
C VAL A 87 -2.87 24.62 0.68
N ASP A 88 -1.66 25.13 0.86
CA ASP A 88 -1.03 26.05 -0.10
C ASP A 88 -0.84 25.39 -1.47
N GLY A 89 -1.35 26.05 -2.52
CA GLY A 89 -1.25 25.57 -3.90
C GLY A 89 -2.44 24.74 -4.40
N ASN A 90 -3.42 24.49 -3.54
CA ASN A 90 -4.72 23.95 -3.92
C ASN A 90 -5.70 25.08 -4.31
N TYR A 91 -6.63 24.82 -5.24
CA TYR A 91 -7.71 25.77 -5.59
C TYR A 91 -8.51 26.17 -4.34
N GLU A 92 -8.54 27.47 -4.05
CA GLU A 92 -9.15 28.06 -2.84
C GLU A 92 -8.62 27.47 -1.52
N GLY A 93 -7.45 26.82 -1.54
CA GLY A 93 -6.89 26.17 -0.36
C GLY A 93 -7.60 24.88 0.05
N SER A 94 -8.52 24.40 -0.79
CA SER A 94 -9.42 23.31 -0.48
C SER A 94 -8.72 21.96 -0.34
N LEU A 95 -9.14 21.16 0.64
CA LEU A 95 -8.66 19.78 0.81
C LEU A 95 -9.19 18.82 -0.25
N LEU A 96 -10.33 19.16 -0.87
CA LEU A 96 -11.04 18.28 -1.80
C LEU A 96 -10.76 18.60 -3.27
N THR A 97 -9.93 19.59 -3.55
CA THR A 97 -9.59 19.94 -4.93
C THR A 97 -8.55 19.00 -5.50
N MET A 98 -8.78 18.58 -6.74
CA MET A 98 -7.81 17.83 -7.54
C MET A 98 -6.86 18.77 -8.31
N THR A 99 -7.04 20.09 -8.14
CA THR A 99 -6.30 21.12 -8.86
C THR A 99 -5.12 21.59 -7.99
N SER A 100 -4.00 20.87 -8.08
CA SER A 100 -2.77 21.19 -7.35
C SER A 100 -1.55 21.04 -8.25
N GLN A 101 -0.71 22.09 -8.32
CA GLN A 101 0.53 22.04 -9.10
C GLN A 101 1.52 21.02 -8.51
N GLN A 102 1.55 20.87 -7.19
CA GLN A 102 2.37 19.83 -6.55
C GLN A 102 1.82 18.44 -6.83
N GLY A 103 0.49 18.29 -6.91
CA GLY A 103 -0.19 17.05 -7.26
C GLY A 103 0.25 16.50 -8.62
N ILE A 104 0.38 17.35 -9.64
CA ILE A 104 0.84 16.89 -10.96
C ILE A 104 2.33 16.51 -10.97
N PHE A 105 3.19 17.24 -10.25
CA PHE A 105 4.60 16.86 -10.11
C PHE A 105 4.73 15.52 -9.38
N PHE A 106 3.98 15.33 -8.29
CA PHE A 106 3.92 14.08 -7.56
C PHE A 106 3.41 12.94 -8.45
N ALA A 107 2.35 13.15 -9.23
CA ALA A 107 1.82 12.14 -10.15
C ALA A 107 2.86 11.70 -11.18
N ILE A 108 3.59 12.64 -11.81
CA ILE A 108 4.65 12.32 -12.76
C ILE A 108 5.78 11.52 -12.09
N ILE A 109 6.25 11.98 -10.93
CA ILE A 109 7.30 11.28 -10.16
C ILE A 109 6.84 9.89 -9.77
N LEU A 110 5.59 9.74 -9.30
CA LEU A 110 5.00 8.47 -8.88
C LEU A 110 4.92 7.49 -10.05
N VAL A 111 4.43 7.93 -11.22
CA VAL A 111 4.33 7.09 -12.42
C VAL A 111 5.71 6.64 -12.87
N VAL A 112 6.67 7.56 -13.02
CA VAL A 112 8.03 7.22 -13.47
C VAL A 112 8.72 6.30 -12.47
N SER A 113 8.57 6.57 -11.17
CA SER A 113 9.17 5.75 -10.10
C SER A 113 8.57 4.35 -10.05
N ASN A 114 7.25 4.22 -10.15
CA ASN A 114 6.59 2.91 -10.12
C ASN A 114 6.89 2.09 -11.37
N VAL A 115 6.93 2.72 -12.55
CA VAL A 115 7.35 2.04 -13.78
C VAL A 115 8.81 1.57 -13.65
N GLY A 116 9.71 2.43 -13.17
CA GLY A 116 11.09 2.05 -12.91
C GLY A 116 11.21 0.89 -11.92
N ALA A 117 10.46 0.94 -10.82
CA ALA A 117 10.45 -0.12 -9.82
C ALA A 117 10.00 -1.47 -10.39
N VAL A 118 8.95 -1.50 -11.22
CA VAL A 118 8.45 -2.75 -11.82
C VAL A 118 9.39 -3.26 -12.92
N VAL A 119 9.85 -2.39 -13.82
CA VAL A 119 10.69 -2.77 -14.97
C VAL A 119 12.10 -3.18 -14.54
N MET A 120 12.62 -2.64 -13.44
CA MET A 120 13.96 -2.97 -12.94
C MET A 120 13.97 -4.06 -11.87
N ASP A 121 12.80 -4.56 -11.44
CA ASP A 121 12.71 -5.60 -10.42
C ASP A 121 12.58 -7.00 -11.06
N THR A 122 13.70 -7.71 -11.03
CA THR A 122 13.84 -9.10 -11.50
C THR A 122 12.82 -10.04 -10.86
N GLY A 123 12.38 -9.77 -9.62
CA GLY A 123 11.38 -10.56 -8.91
C GLY A 123 10.05 -10.62 -9.64
N TYR A 124 9.57 -9.52 -10.23
CA TYR A 124 8.34 -9.55 -11.03
C TYR A 124 8.47 -10.44 -12.26
N PHE A 125 9.60 -10.35 -12.97
CA PHE A 125 9.84 -11.18 -14.16
C PHE A 125 9.97 -12.66 -13.82
N LEU A 126 10.67 -13.02 -12.74
CA LEU A 126 10.75 -14.42 -12.28
C LEU A 126 9.37 -15.00 -11.98
N LYS A 127 8.48 -14.21 -11.38
CA LYS A 127 7.11 -14.64 -11.12
C LYS A 127 6.28 -14.77 -12.40
N ALA A 128 6.42 -13.84 -13.34
CA ALA A 128 5.76 -13.90 -14.64
C ALA A 128 6.20 -15.14 -15.45
N PHE A 129 7.49 -15.44 -15.49
CA PHE A 129 8.01 -16.62 -16.21
C PHE A 129 7.69 -17.95 -15.54
N ALA A 130 7.47 -17.96 -14.23
CA ALA A 130 7.07 -19.18 -13.50
C ALA A 130 5.60 -19.57 -13.73
N ALA A 131 4.77 -18.66 -14.24
CA ALA A 131 3.35 -18.88 -14.48
C ALA A 131 3.05 -19.17 -15.97
N SER A 132 1.93 -19.84 -16.25
CA SER A 132 1.56 -20.18 -17.63
C SER A 132 1.10 -18.92 -18.40
N PRO A 133 1.43 -18.76 -19.69
CA PRO A 133 1.05 -17.56 -20.46
C PRO A 133 -0.46 -17.26 -20.46
N HIS A 134 -1.30 -18.30 -20.40
CA HIS A 134 -2.76 -18.16 -20.33
C HIS A 134 -3.27 -17.63 -18.98
N ALA A 135 -2.51 -17.81 -17.89
CA ALA A 135 -2.87 -17.31 -16.57
C ALA A 135 -2.25 -15.93 -16.26
N VAL A 136 -1.06 -15.65 -16.81
CA VAL A 136 -0.29 -14.43 -16.54
C VAL A 136 -1.04 -13.17 -16.98
N VAL A 137 -1.49 -13.13 -18.24
CA VAL A 137 -2.14 -11.94 -18.81
C VAL A 137 -3.44 -11.56 -18.07
N PRO A 138 -4.42 -12.45 -17.90
CA PRO A 138 -5.63 -12.10 -17.14
C PRO A 138 -5.32 -11.79 -15.67
N GLY A 139 -4.35 -12.48 -15.06
CA GLY A 139 -3.92 -12.20 -13.69
C GLY A 139 -3.40 -10.77 -13.51
N TYR A 140 -2.55 -10.29 -14.41
CA TYR A 140 -2.06 -8.90 -14.38
C TYR A 140 -3.17 -7.88 -14.65
N VAL A 141 -4.12 -8.18 -15.55
CA VAL A 141 -5.25 -7.26 -15.83
C VAL A 141 -6.15 -7.12 -14.60
N ILE A 142 -6.55 -8.24 -13.98
CA ILE A 142 -7.40 -8.21 -12.79
C ILE A 142 -6.66 -7.52 -11.65
N GLY A 143 -5.39 -7.84 -11.41
CA GLY A 143 -4.57 -7.19 -10.40
C GLY A 143 -4.44 -5.68 -10.64
N GLY A 144 -4.30 -5.26 -11.89
CA GLY A 144 -4.28 -3.85 -12.28
C GLY A 144 -5.59 -3.14 -11.98
N ILE A 145 -6.74 -3.75 -12.31
CA ILE A 145 -8.06 -3.18 -12.01
C ILE A 145 -8.26 -3.06 -10.50
N SER A 146 -7.93 -4.10 -9.73
CA SER A 146 -8.06 -4.08 -8.26
C SER A 146 -7.16 -3.08 -7.56
N TYR A 147 -6.10 -2.59 -8.21
CA TYR A 147 -5.20 -1.58 -7.63
C TYR A 147 -5.76 -0.14 -7.73
N PHE A 148 -6.62 0.12 -8.71
CA PHE A 148 -7.19 1.46 -8.96
C PHE A 148 -8.63 1.64 -8.44
N GLU A 149 -9.18 0.62 -7.77
CA GLU A 149 -10.44 0.74 -7.00
C GLU A 149 -10.25 1.37 -5.62
#